data_AF-A0A967DI65-F1
#
_entry.id   AF-A0A967DI65-F1
#
_cell.length_a   1.000
_cell.length_b   1.000
_cell.length_c   1.000
_cell.angle_alpha   90.00
_cell.angle_beta   90.00
_cell.angle_gamma   90.00
#
_symmetry.space_group_name_H-M   'P 1'
#
loop_
_entity.id
_entity.type
_entity.pdbx_description
1 polymer ?
#
loop_
_entity_poly.entity_id
_entity_poly.type
_entity_poly.pdbx_seq_one_letter_code
_entity_poly.pdbx_strand_id
1 'polypeptide(L)'
;MNKHDLSERDICTKFITPAIRQAGWDEITQLREEVGFTKGRIIVRGKLVTRGQAKRADYILYYKPNIPLAVVEAKDNTCSLGSGIQQALDYATTLDLPFVFSSNGDGFLFHDRTGQSPQQETTLALNEFPSPGQLWAKYCAWKGLLPDQLDLVLQDYYDDGSGKEPRYYQSRAINATIEAIAKGQNRVLLVMATGTGKTYTAFQIIWRLWKAGCKKRILYLADRNVLIDQTMVNDFRPFGKAMAKLSTSAKTIEKQDGTTVDLPLAVDSKRRIDTSYEIYLGLYQAITGPEDRQKLFREFSPGFFDLIVIDECHRGSAAEDSAWREILEHFSAATQIGMTATPKETKYVSNIHYFGDPVYSYSLREGIRDGFLAPYKVIKVHIDVDVSGYRPESGKTDRDGLEIEDRLYNQRDFDRTLVIDDRTRLVAQKITEFLRESGDPMQKTIIFCVDEEHAARMRQALVNENPAQCRKNHRYVMRIALGGTATGISTSPSRLTSLTLAPSSKRPTHGWVRRRPSARVQKTTASTCSSARHTAKGWRPPSIVPRTSSGGHQT
;
A
#
# COMPACT_ATOMS: atom_id res chain seq x y z
N MET A 1 23.39 -35.19 -37.47
CA MET A 1 22.96 -35.34 -36.03
C MET A 1 21.43 -35.45 -35.95
N ASN A 2 20.93 -36.63 -35.54
CA ASN A 2 19.47 -36.83 -35.39
C ASN A 2 18.93 -36.04 -34.18
N LYS A 3 17.99 -35.03 -34.40
CA LYS A 3 17.44 -34.15 -33.34
C LYS A 3 16.68 -34.95 -32.28
N HIS A 4 16.23 -36.13 -32.63
CA HIS A 4 15.43 -36.96 -31.71
C HIS A 4 16.28 -37.50 -30.55
N ASP A 5 17.58 -37.44 -30.75
CA ASP A 5 18.46 -37.96 -29.67
C ASP A 5 18.96 -36.83 -28.77
N LEU A 6 18.47 -35.59 -29.06
CA LEU A 6 19.00 -34.45 -28.31
C LEU A 6 18.05 -34.13 -27.14
N SER A 7 18.69 -33.74 -26.00
CA SER A 7 17.85 -33.25 -24.89
C SER A 7 17.15 -31.93 -25.24
N GLU A 8 16.15 -31.60 -24.43
CA GLU A 8 15.44 -30.31 -24.66
C GLU A 8 16.42 -29.13 -24.58
N ARG A 9 17.33 -29.25 -23.68
CA ARG A 9 18.33 -28.16 -23.58
C ARG A 9 19.19 -28.09 -24.85
N ASP A 10 19.57 -29.27 -25.38
CA ASP A 10 20.33 -29.25 -26.65
C ASP A 10 19.51 -28.62 -27.78
N ILE A 11 18.20 -28.93 -27.70
CA ILE A 11 17.35 -28.34 -28.75
C ILE A 11 17.34 -26.81 -28.60
N CYS A 12 17.26 -26.31 -27.43
CA CYS A 12 17.26 -24.85 -27.20
C CYS A 12 18.58 -24.24 -27.68
N THR A 13 19.71 -24.83 -27.32
CA THR A 13 21.03 -24.21 -27.55
C THR A 13 21.40 -24.30 -29.04
N LYS A 14 20.99 -25.36 -29.67
CA LYS A 14 21.57 -25.58 -31.03
C LYS A 14 20.59 -25.11 -32.11
N PHE A 15 19.31 -24.93 -31.69
CA PHE A 15 18.39 -24.62 -32.82
C PHE A 15 17.54 -23.40 -32.45
N ILE A 16 16.92 -23.36 -31.29
CA ILE A 16 15.98 -22.26 -30.97
C ILE A 16 16.76 -20.96 -30.72
N THR A 17 17.80 -20.98 -29.85
CA THR A 17 18.55 -19.75 -29.54
C THR A 17 19.18 -19.16 -30.81
N PRO A 18 19.80 -19.99 -31.66
CA PRO A 18 20.37 -19.42 -32.89
C PRO A 18 19.29 -18.80 -33.78
N ALA A 19 18.13 -19.48 -33.82
CA ALA A 19 17.04 -18.89 -34.64
C ALA A 19 16.62 -17.52 -34.10
N ILE A 20 16.50 -17.42 -32.80
CA ILE A 20 16.10 -16.13 -32.21
C ILE A 20 17.21 -15.10 -32.45
N ARG A 21 18.46 -15.51 -32.43
CA ARG A 21 19.58 -14.57 -32.68
C ARG A 21 19.60 -14.14 -34.14
N GLN A 22 19.40 -15.11 -34.95
CA GLN A 22 19.40 -14.78 -36.38
C GLN A 22 18.29 -13.79 -36.74
N ALA A 23 17.24 -13.79 -35.94
CA ALA A 23 16.11 -12.86 -36.20
C ALA A 23 16.41 -11.46 -35.67
N GLY A 24 17.63 -11.33 -34.96
CA GLY A 24 18.11 -9.96 -34.67
C GLY A 24 17.93 -9.63 -33.17
N TRP A 25 17.53 -10.66 -32.30
CA TRP A 25 17.41 -10.38 -30.85
C TRP A 25 18.78 -10.38 -30.20
N ASP A 26 18.96 -9.38 -29.32
CA ASP A 26 20.23 -9.31 -28.58
C ASP A 26 20.19 -10.27 -27.38
N GLU A 27 21.18 -11.05 -27.27
CA GLU A 27 21.16 -12.15 -26.27
C GLU A 27 21.33 -11.60 -24.85
N ILE A 28 21.96 -10.45 -24.77
CA ILE A 28 22.27 -9.95 -23.40
C ILE A 28 21.14 -9.02 -22.94
N THR A 29 20.59 -8.30 -23.85
CA THR A 29 19.69 -7.23 -23.32
C THR A 29 18.24 -7.61 -23.60
N GLN A 30 17.98 -8.64 -24.54
CA GLN A 30 16.56 -8.78 -24.97
C GLN A 30 16.11 -10.23 -24.80
N LEU A 31 17.07 -11.04 -24.44
CA LEU A 31 16.70 -12.46 -24.33
C LEU A 31 17.12 -12.98 -22.95
N ARG A 32 16.09 -13.50 -22.24
CA ARG A 32 16.41 -14.15 -20.95
C ARG A 32 15.91 -15.60 -20.98
N GLU A 33 16.82 -16.46 -20.44
CA GLU A 33 16.49 -17.90 -20.42
C GLU A 33 16.16 -18.35 -18.99
N GLU A 34 15.32 -19.35 -18.98
CA GLU A 34 14.93 -19.96 -17.68
C GLU A 34 14.50 -18.89 -16.67
N VAL A 35 13.45 -18.22 -17.06
CA VAL A 35 13.02 -17.07 -16.25
C VAL A 35 11.89 -17.54 -15.32
N GLY A 36 12.27 -17.52 -13.93
CA GLY A 36 11.21 -17.77 -12.91
C GLY A 36 10.44 -16.50 -12.59
N PHE A 37 9.04 -16.69 -12.55
CA PHE A 37 8.38 -15.39 -12.24
C PHE A 37 7.31 -15.59 -11.18
N THR A 38 7.25 -16.86 -10.68
CA THR A 38 6.49 -17.07 -9.42
C THR A 38 7.33 -17.93 -8.48
N LYS A 39 6.82 -17.96 -7.17
CA LYS A 39 7.62 -18.74 -6.20
C LYS A 39 6.90 -20.03 -5.80
N GLY A 40 5.69 -20.22 -6.46
CA GLY A 40 4.94 -21.43 -6.05
C GLY A 40 4.14 -21.17 -4.77
N ARG A 41 3.01 -21.70 -4.80
CA ARG A 41 2.11 -21.48 -3.65
C ARG A 41 2.62 -22.20 -2.41
N ILE A 42 2.47 -21.43 -1.27
CA ILE A 42 2.84 -22.10 0.01
C ILE A 42 1.65 -22.95 0.49
N ILE A 43 1.96 -24.28 0.65
CA ILE A 43 0.89 -25.21 1.05
C ILE A 43 1.19 -25.69 2.48
N VAL A 44 0.14 -25.35 3.31
CA VAL A 44 0.35 -25.75 4.72
C VAL A 44 -0.61 -26.89 5.05
N ARG A 45 -0.03 -28.14 5.35
CA ARG A 45 -0.83 -29.28 5.86
C ARG A 45 -0.31 -29.73 7.22
N GLY A 46 -1.13 -29.42 8.22
CA GLY A 46 -0.64 -29.67 9.60
C GLY A 46 0.66 -28.92 9.91
N LYS A 47 1.78 -29.65 10.23
CA LYS A 47 3.08 -29.00 10.54
C LYS A 47 3.99 -29.00 9.30
N LEU A 48 3.48 -29.57 8.23
CA LEU A 48 4.34 -29.58 7.02
C LEU A 48 4.05 -28.38 6.12
N VAL A 49 5.22 -27.67 5.82
CA VAL A 49 5.09 -26.52 4.88
C VAL A 49 5.89 -26.84 3.62
N THR A 50 5.12 -26.93 2.45
CA THR A 50 5.85 -27.10 1.17
C THR A 50 5.42 -26.02 0.18
N ARG A 51 6.27 -25.94 -0.86
CA ARG A 51 5.88 -24.98 -1.92
C ARG A 51 5.49 -25.74 -3.20
N GLY A 52 4.38 -25.22 -3.74
CA GLY A 52 4.03 -25.80 -5.05
C GLY A 52 5.04 -25.44 -6.14
N GLN A 53 4.55 -25.80 -7.42
CA GLN A 53 5.47 -25.59 -8.55
C GLN A 53 5.51 -24.10 -8.96
N ALA A 54 6.80 -23.64 -9.00
CA ALA A 54 6.98 -22.26 -9.51
C ALA A 54 6.91 -22.24 -11.05
N LYS A 55 6.37 -21.13 -11.44
CA LYS A 55 6.31 -21.04 -12.91
C LYS A 55 7.62 -20.45 -13.46
N ARG A 56 8.04 -21.20 -14.52
CA ARG A 56 9.33 -20.82 -15.11
C ARG A 56 9.27 -21.01 -16.64
N ALA A 57 9.53 -19.83 -17.34
CA ALA A 57 9.50 -19.93 -18.81
C ALA A 57 10.91 -20.22 -19.36
N ASP A 58 10.91 -20.95 -20.55
CA ASP A 58 12.24 -21.22 -21.15
C ASP A 58 12.87 -19.94 -21.70
N TYR A 59 12.03 -19.11 -22.39
CA TYR A 59 12.54 -17.80 -22.87
C TYR A 59 11.47 -16.73 -22.65
N ILE A 60 11.92 -15.65 -22.21
CA ILE A 60 11.09 -14.42 -22.37
C ILE A 60 11.91 -13.39 -23.15
N LEU A 61 11.21 -12.87 -24.16
CA LEU A 61 11.89 -11.87 -25.00
C LEU A 61 11.42 -10.46 -24.65
N TYR A 62 12.48 -9.60 -24.54
CA TYR A 62 12.19 -8.22 -24.12
C TYR A 62 12.61 -7.23 -25.21
N TYR A 63 11.64 -6.35 -25.49
CA TYR A 63 12.11 -5.23 -26.35
C TYR A 63 13.09 -4.33 -25.60
N LYS A 64 12.78 -4.01 -24.38
CA LYS A 64 13.65 -3.43 -23.35
C LYS A 64 13.45 -4.19 -22.02
N PRO A 65 14.51 -4.05 -21.20
CA PRO A 65 14.42 -4.84 -19.95
C PRO A 65 13.07 -4.65 -19.25
N ASN A 66 12.41 -3.52 -19.41
CA ASN A 66 11.15 -3.29 -18.68
C ASN A 66 9.93 -3.52 -19.58
N ILE A 67 10.12 -4.13 -20.83
CA ILE A 67 8.98 -4.31 -21.75
C ILE A 67 9.07 -5.73 -22.33
N PRO A 68 8.47 -6.64 -21.66
CA PRO A 68 8.45 -8.01 -22.21
C PRO A 68 7.43 -8.15 -23.35
N LEU A 69 7.85 -8.98 -24.39
CA LEU A 69 6.95 -9.00 -25.58
C LEU A 69 6.46 -10.42 -25.82
N ALA A 70 7.37 -11.41 -25.48
CA ALA A 70 6.98 -12.75 -25.96
C ALA A 70 7.55 -13.82 -25.03
N VAL A 71 6.87 -14.93 -25.11
CA VAL A 71 7.37 -16.09 -24.34
C VAL A 71 7.54 -17.28 -25.30
N VAL A 72 8.66 -18.03 -25.01
CA VAL A 72 8.89 -19.22 -25.85
C VAL A 72 9.00 -20.44 -24.93
N GLU A 73 8.18 -21.43 -25.33
CA GLU A 73 8.29 -22.70 -24.58
C GLU A 73 8.88 -23.79 -25.48
N ALA A 74 9.93 -24.42 -24.90
CA ALA A 74 10.67 -25.40 -25.73
C ALA A 74 10.31 -26.82 -25.25
N LYS A 75 10.27 -27.74 -26.20
CA LYS A 75 10.11 -29.17 -25.89
C LYS A 75 11.17 -29.98 -26.64
N ASP A 76 11.37 -31.20 -26.12
CA ASP A 76 12.30 -32.05 -26.91
C ASP A 76 11.70 -32.37 -28.29
N ASN A 77 12.59 -32.82 -29.24
CA ASN A 77 12.18 -32.90 -30.67
C ASN A 77 11.18 -34.04 -30.89
N THR A 78 11.06 -34.95 -29.89
CA THR A 78 10.09 -36.05 -30.07
C THR A 78 8.66 -35.54 -29.91
N CYS A 79 8.49 -34.41 -29.37
CA CYS A 79 7.14 -33.81 -29.25
C CYS A 79 6.75 -33.05 -30.51
N SER A 80 5.43 -32.88 -30.58
CA SER A 80 4.99 -32.04 -31.73
C SER A 80 5.33 -30.56 -31.51
N LEU A 81 5.28 -29.77 -32.61
CA LEU A 81 5.63 -28.34 -32.54
C LEU A 81 4.71 -27.59 -31.58
N GLY A 82 3.53 -28.02 -31.35
CA GLY A 82 2.54 -27.28 -30.52
C GLY A 82 2.45 -27.84 -29.11
N SER A 83 3.26 -28.80 -28.75
CA SER A 83 3.08 -29.51 -27.47
C SER A 83 3.21 -28.53 -26.29
N GLY A 84 3.93 -27.47 -26.47
CA GLY A 84 4.13 -26.55 -25.32
C GLY A 84 3.22 -25.32 -25.42
N ILE A 85 2.34 -25.23 -26.31
CA ILE A 85 1.67 -23.94 -26.60
C ILE A 85 0.69 -23.63 -25.45
N GLN A 86 0.01 -24.64 -24.87
CA GLN A 86 -0.94 -24.32 -23.80
C GLN A 86 -0.20 -23.81 -22.54
N GLN A 87 0.87 -24.52 -22.29
CA GLN A 87 1.69 -24.01 -21.17
C GLN A 87 2.18 -22.58 -21.44
N ALA A 88 2.70 -22.32 -22.62
CA ALA A 88 3.17 -20.97 -22.96
C ALA A 88 2.05 -19.93 -22.87
N LEU A 89 0.81 -20.31 -23.24
CA LEU A 89 -0.33 -19.35 -23.15
C LEU A 89 -0.65 -19.05 -21.69
N ASP A 90 -0.53 -20.12 -20.87
CA ASP A 90 -0.75 -19.84 -19.43
C ASP A 90 0.28 -18.82 -18.91
N TYR A 91 1.56 -19.04 -19.32
CA TYR A 91 2.57 -18.04 -18.92
C TYR A 91 2.24 -16.66 -19.49
N ALA A 92 1.82 -16.66 -20.71
CA ALA A 92 1.56 -15.36 -21.37
C ALA A 92 0.39 -14.64 -20.67
N THR A 93 -0.59 -15.40 -20.20
CA THR A 93 -1.72 -14.76 -19.50
C THR A 93 -1.23 -14.15 -18.18
N THR A 94 -0.38 -14.89 -17.50
CA THR A 94 0.15 -14.36 -16.23
C THR A 94 1.03 -13.13 -16.45
N LEU A 95 1.85 -13.15 -17.48
CA LEU A 95 2.82 -12.05 -17.69
C LEU A 95 2.21 -10.99 -18.61
N ASP A 96 0.95 -11.29 -19.11
CA ASP A 96 0.27 -10.41 -20.08
C ASP A 96 1.13 -10.16 -21.32
N LEU A 97 1.61 -11.23 -21.90
CA LEU A 97 2.41 -11.12 -23.13
C LEU A 97 1.56 -11.44 -24.37
N PRO A 98 1.75 -10.69 -25.43
CA PRO A 98 0.86 -10.82 -26.58
C PRO A 98 1.35 -11.88 -27.57
N PHE A 99 2.63 -12.21 -27.46
CA PHE A 99 3.14 -13.13 -28.50
C PHE A 99 3.69 -14.39 -27.83
N VAL A 100 3.18 -15.57 -28.36
CA VAL A 100 3.48 -16.84 -27.66
C VAL A 100 4.04 -17.84 -28.68
N PHE A 101 5.15 -18.46 -28.20
CA PHE A 101 5.77 -19.41 -29.15
C PHE A 101 5.99 -20.75 -28.44
N SER A 102 5.79 -21.85 -29.21
CA SER A 102 6.26 -23.19 -28.80
C SER A 102 7.19 -23.76 -29.87
N SER A 103 8.18 -24.49 -29.33
CA SER A 103 9.13 -25.00 -30.34
C SER A 103 9.71 -26.34 -29.87
N ASN A 104 9.98 -27.22 -30.80
CA ASN A 104 10.71 -28.46 -30.47
C ASN A 104 12.03 -28.55 -31.24
N GLY A 105 12.42 -27.39 -32.01
CA GLY A 105 13.73 -27.37 -32.69
C GLY A 105 13.55 -27.47 -34.21
N ASP A 106 12.37 -27.93 -34.75
CA ASP A 106 12.12 -27.99 -36.21
C ASP A 106 11.52 -26.67 -36.72
N GLY A 107 10.91 -25.92 -35.88
CA GLY A 107 10.24 -24.64 -36.20
C GLY A 107 9.51 -24.09 -34.96
N PHE A 108 8.56 -23.14 -35.24
CA PHE A 108 7.82 -22.52 -34.11
C PHE A 108 6.32 -22.55 -34.42
N LEU A 109 5.64 -22.98 -33.43
CA LEU A 109 4.21 -22.61 -33.50
C LEU A 109 3.99 -21.25 -32.82
N PHE A 110 3.46 -20.30 -33.58
CA PHE A 110 3.27 -18.92 -33.10
C PHE A 110 1.78 -18.66 -32.86
N HIS A 111 1.52 -18.22 -31.62
CA HIS A 111 0.16 -17.77 -31.27
C HIS A 111 0.13 -16.27 -31.00
N ASP A 112 -0.71 -15.57 -31.86
CA ASP A 112 -0.83 -14.11 -31.70
C ASP A 112 -2.07 -13.80 -30.84
N ARG A 113 -1.83 -13.18 -29.62
CA ARG A 113 -2.96 -12.92 -28.70
C ARG A 113 -3.54 -11.52 -28.92
N THR A 114 -3.02 -10.83 -29.96
CA THR A 114 -3.41 -9.41 -30.11
C THR A 114 -4.66 -9.31 -30.99
N GLY A 115 -4.98 -10.40 -31.71
CA GLY A 115 -6.15 -10.39 -32.63
C GLY A 115 -5.85 -9.65 -33.93
N GLN A 116 -4.61 -9.31 -34.15
CA GLN A 116 -4.28 -8.45 -35.32
C GLN A 116 -3.84 -9.33 -36.49
N SER A 117 -3.67 -10.61 -36.21
CA SER A 117 -3.20 -11.47 -37.30
C SER A 117 -4.41 -12.17 -37.95
N PRO A 118 -4.29 -12.43 -39.34
CA PRO A 118 -5.40 -13.11 -40.02
C PRO A 118 -5.70 -14.49 -39.39
N GLN A 119 -4.57 -15.16 -39.03
CA GLN A 119 -4.75 -16.42 -38.28
C GLN A 119 -4.13 -16.30 -36.87
N GLN A 120 -4.86 -17.00 -36.01
CA GLN A 120 -4.42 -16.85 -34.60
C GLN A 120 -3.17 -17.70 -34.34
N GLU A 121 -3.01 -18.85 -35.06
CA GLU A 121 -1.78 -19.65 -34.91
C GLU A 121 -1.20 -19.97 -36.29
N THR A 122 0.10 -19.86 -36.32
CA THR A 122 0.80 -20.17 -37.59
C THR A 122 2.12 -20.89 -37.27
N THR A 123 2.52 -21.67 -38.28
CA THR A 123 3.81 -22.36 -38.11
C THR A 123 4.92 -21.59 -38.84
N LEU A 124 6.00 -21.46 -38.06
CA LEU A 124 7.13 -20.69 -38.62
C LEU A 124 8.36 -21.61 -38.70
N ALA A 125 9.02 -21.45 -39.89
CA ALA A 125 10.34 -22.14 -39.96
C ALA A 125 11.36 -21.46 -39.02
N LEU A 126 12.50 -22.09 -38.78
CA LEU A 126 13.48 -21.56 -37.81
C LEU A 126 14.04 -20.21 -38.28
N ASN A 127 14.06 -20.02 -39.61
CA ASN A 127 14.62 -18.73 -40.10
C ASN A 127 13.54 -17.67 -40.26
N GLU A 128 12.33 -17.99 -39.78
CA GLU A 128 11.23 -17.02 -39.96
C GLU A 128 10.80 -16.46 -38.61
N PHE A 129 11.66 -16.70 -37.61
CA PHE A 129 11.30 -16.11 -36.32
C PHE A 129 11.28 -14.57 -36.42
N PRO A 130 10.18 -13.89 -35.82
CA PRO A 130 10.03 -12.44 -36.00
C PRO A 130 11.13 -11.66 -35.26
N SER A 131 11.56 -10.57 -35.95
CA SER A 131 12.57 -9.69 -35.30
C SER A 131 11.95 -8.86 -34.17
N PRO A 132 12.76 -8.28 -33.25
CA PRO A 132 12.23 -7.40 -32.18
C PRO A 132 11.43 -6.23 -32.75
N GLY A 133 11.91 -5.63 -33.88
CA GLY A 133 11.18 -4.50 -34.51
C GLY A 133 9.78 -4.90 -34.98
N GLN A 134 9.72 -6.13 -35.53
CA GLN A 134 8.39 -6.57 -36.04
C GLN A 134 7.41 -6.76 -34.88
N LEU A 135 7.88 -7.49 -33.83
CA LEU A 135 6.94 -7.71 -32.71
C LEU A 135 6.64 -6.41 -31.97
N TRP A 136 7.62 -5.50 -31.93
CA TRP A 136 7.34 -4.20 -31.28
C TRP A 136 6.29 -3.40 -32.06
N ALA A 137 6.41 -3.41 -33.33
CA ALA A 137 5.39 -2.67 -34.12
C ALA A 137 3.99 -3.26 -33.90
N LYS A 138 3.92 -4.57 -33.82
CA LYS A 138 2.58 -5.18 -33.54
C LYS A 138 2.11 -4.83 -32.12
N TYR A 139 3.06 -4.90 -31.24
CA TYR A 139 2.71 -4.51 -29.86
C TYR A 139 2.16 -3.08 -29.80
N CYS A 140 2.85 -2.13 -30.45
CA CYS A 140 2.37 -0.73 -30.44
C CYS A 140 0.98 -0.62 -31.07
N ALA A 141 0.78 -1.32 -32.18
CA ALA A 141 -0.56 -1.28 -32.81
C ALA A 141 -1.61 -1.89 -31.87
N TRP A 142 -1.25 -2.96 -31.20
CA TRP A 142 -2.21 -3.64 -30.29
C TRP A 142 -2.55 -2.75 -29.11
N LYS A 143 -1.53 -2.00 -28.65
CA LYS A 143 -1.79 -1.17 -27.45
C LYS A 143 -2.27 0.23 -27.87
N GLY A 144 -2.30 0.45 -29.25
CA GLY A 144 -2.72 1.80 -29.72
C GLY A 144 -1.71 2.89 -29.33
N LEU A 145 -0.41 2.62 -29.34
CA LEU A 145 0.59 3.62 -28.96
C LEU A 145 1.04 4.42 -30.19
N LEU A 146 0.98 5.76 -30.02
CA LEU A 146 1.40 6.65 -31.12
C LEU A 146 2.87 7.05 -30.94
N PRO A 147 3.52 7.47 -32.01
CA PRO A 147 4.97 7.77 -31.99
C PRO A 147 5.32 8.80 -30.91
N ASP A 148 4.49 9.80 -30.68
CA ASP A 148 4.86 10.84 -29.70
C ASP A 148 4.70 10.33 -28.27
N GLN A 149 4.10 9.08 -28.13
CA GLN A 149 3.94 8.50 -26.78
C GLN A 149 5.07 7.53 -26.45
N LEU A 150 5.92 7.24 -27.37
CA LEU A 150 6.88 6.11 -27.21
C LEU A 150 8.06 6.56 -26.35
N ASP A 151 8.29 7.91 -26.41
CA ASP A 151 9.43 8.33 -25.55
C ASP A 151 9.16 8.03 -24.07
N LEU A 152 7.93 8.19 -23.68
CA LEU A 152 7.59 7.89 -22.29
C LEU A 152 7.55 6.38 -22.03
N VAL A 153 6.97 5.62 -22.91
CA VAL A 153 6.79 4.16 -22.71
C VAL A 153 8.16 3.47 -22.69
N LEU A 154 9.10 4.07 -23.39
CA LEU A 154 10.40 3.38 -23.51
C LEU A 154 11.35 3.86 -22.42
N GLN A 155 10.86 4.75 -21.58
CA GLN A 155 11.75 5.25 -20.53
C GLN A 155 12.13 4.12 -19.56
N ASP A 156 13.49 4.06 -19.14
CA ASP A 156 14.03 2.95 -18.34
C ASP A 156 13.65 3.10 -16.85
N TYR A 157 13.69 1.94 -16.21
CA TYR A 157 13.57 1.99 -14.73
C TYR A 157 14.84 2.58 -14.12
N TYR A 158 14.58 2.94 -12.88
CA TYR A 158 15.83 3.16 -12.11
C TYR A 158 16.49 1.83 -11.77
N ASP A 159 17.79 1.82 -11.95
CA ASP A 159 18.57 0.60 -11.63
C ASP A 159 19.74 0.99 -10.72
N ASP A 160 19.68 0.32 -9.51
CA ASP A 160 20.74 0.71 -8.55
C ASP A 160 21.91 -0.26 -8.60
N GLY A 161 21.87 -1.21 -9.64
CA GLY A 161 23.02 -2.11 -9.88
C GLY A 161 22.95 -3.33 -8.96
N SER A 162 21.98 -3.39 -8.07
CA SER A 162 21.89 -4.51 -7.12
C SER A 162 21.25 -5.74 -7.77
N GLY A 163 20.74 -5.46 -8.93
CA GLY A 163 20.06 -6.59 -9.60
C GLY A 163 18.59 -6.69 -9.19
N LYS A 164 18.18 -5.84 -8.27
CA LYS A 164 16.75 -5.83 -7.88
C LYS A 164 15.87 -5.30 -9.02
N GLU A 165 14.85 -6.13 -9.35
CA GLU A 165 13.92 -5.75 -10.44
C GLU A 165 12.47 -5.96 -9.96
N PRO A 166 11.65 -5.09 -10.62
CA PRO A 166 10.24 -5.30 -10.25
C PRO A 166 9.77 -6.73 -10.56
N ARG A 167 9.05 -7.21 -9.60
CA ARG A 167 8.39 -8.50 -9.94
C ARG A 167 7.43 -8.33 -11.12
N TYR A 168 6.98 -9.55 -11.64
CA TYR A 168 6.24 -9.44 -12.92
C TYR A 168 4.97 -8.62 -12.75
N TYR A 169 4.30 -8.78 -11.58
CA TYR A 169 3.02 -8.03 -11.46
C TYR A 169 3.29 -6.54 -11.23
N GLN A 170 4.46 -6.23 -10.58
CA GLN A 170 4.81 -4.80 -10.47
C GLN A 170 5.16 -4.21 -11.85
N SER A 171 5.87 -5.00 -12.65
CA SER A 171 6.20 -4.51 -13.99
C SER A 171 4.91 -4.28 -14.81
N ARG A 172 3.98 -5.12 -14.61
CA ARG A 172 2.70 -4.94 -15.35
C ARG A 172 1.98 -3.68 -14.88
N ALA A 173 1.98 -3.55 -13.56
CA ALA A 173 1.30 -2.36 -13.03
C ALA A 173 1.97 -1.07 -13.51
N ILE A 174 3.29 -1.11 -13.52
CA ILE A 174 4.04 0.10 -13.92
C ILE A 174 3.78 0.38 -15.41
N ASN A 175 3.87 -0.66 -16.26
CA ASN A 175 3.71 -0.44 -17.71
C ASN A 175 2.28 -0.03 -18.04
N ALA A 176 1.32 -0.67 -17.36
CA ALA A 176 -0.09 -0.29 -17.61
C ALA A 176 -0.35 1.18 -17.24
N THR A 177 0.27 1.59 -16.17
CA THR A 177 0.07 2.99 -15.75
C THR A 177 0.75 3.95 -16.73
N ILE A 178 1.98 3.65 -17.10
CA ILE A 178 2.71 4.54 -18.02
C ILE A 178 1.96 4.62 -19.36
N GLU A 179 1.43 3.44 -19.80
CA GLU A 179 0.71 3.45 -21.09
C GLU A 179 -0.58 4.27 -20.97
N ALA A 180 -1.32 4.11 -19.87
CA ALA A 180 -2.56 4.91 -19.69
C ALA A 180 -2.26 6.42 -19.68
N ILE A 181 -1.18 6.78 -19.02
CA ILE A 181 -0.85 8.22 -18.94
C ILE A 181 -0.36 8.71 -20.31
N ALA A 182 0.38 7.87 -20.97
CA ALA A 182 0.85 8.29 -22.31
C ALA A 182 -0.34 8.51 -23.26
N LYS A 183 -1.45 7.86 -22.95
CA LYS A 183 -2.63 8.00 -23.84
C LYS A 183 -3.54 9.13 -23.34
N GLY A 184 -3.09 9.80 -22.38
CA GLY A 184 -3.81 11.04 -22.01
C GLY A 184 -4.74 10.78 -20.83
N GLN A 185 -4.74 9.53 -20.29
CA GLN A 185 -5.56 9.30 -19.08
C GLN A 185 -4.98 10.01 -17.85
N ASN A 186 -5.79 10.84 -17.18
CA ASN A 186 -5.25 11.70 -16.10
C ASN A 186 -5.70 11.18 -14.72
N ARG A 187 -6.59 10.20 -14.76
CA ARG A 187 -6.97 9.53 -13.49
C ARG A 187 -6.75 8.02 -13.61
N VAL A 188 -5.87 7.60 -12.69
CA VAL A 188 -5.46 6.18 -12.83
C VAL A 188 -5.58 5.51 -11.47
N LEU A 189 -6.10 4.25 -11.55
CA LEU A 189 -6.23 3.49 -10.28
C LEU A 189 -5.48 2.16 -10.39
N LEU A 190 -4.65 1.95 -9.30
CA LEU A 190 -3.99 0.63 -9.17
C LEU A 190 -4.47 -0.05 -7.90
N VAL A 191 -4.79 -1.34 -8.11
CA VAL A 191 -5.23 -2.11 -6.92
C VAL A 191 -4.23 -3.26 -6.71
N MET A 192 -3.55 -3.04 -5.54
CA MET A 192 -2.54 -4.06 -5.23
C MET A 192 -2.65 -4.45 -3.76
N ALA A 193 -2.56 -5.84 -3.51
CA ALA A 193 -2.66 -6.30 -2.11
C ALA A 193 -1.50 -5.76 -1.27
N THR A 194 -1.79 -5.58 0.04
CA THR A 194 -0.72 -5.10 0.94
C THR A 194 0.44 -6.10 0.96
N GLY A 195 1.62 -5.49 0.90
CA GLY A 195 2.82 -6.35 1.00
C GLY A 195 3.33 -6.76 -0.40
N THR A 196 2.73 -6.13 -1.46
CA THR A 196 3.17 -6.56 -2.81
C THR A 196 4.08 -5.49 -3.42
N GLY A 197 4.44 -4.50 -2.56
CA GLY A 197 5.50 -3.56 -2.98
C GLY A 197 4.90 -2.34 -3.73
N LYS A 198 3.76 -1.72 -3.27
CA LYS A 198 3.13 -0.54 -3.91
C LYS A 198 4.11 0.64 -3.92
N THR A 199 4.81 0.76 -2.80
CA THR A 199 5.71 1.92 -2.72
C THR A 199 6.82 1.83 -3.79
N TYR A 200 7.37 0.63 -3.91
CA TYR A 200 8.40 0.47 -4.97
C TYR A 200 7.78 0.69 -6.37
N THR A 201 6.59 0.18 -6.61
CA THR A 201 5.90 0.41 -7.90
C THR A 201 5.67 1.91 -8.14
N ALA A 202 5.22 2.63 -7.10
CA ALA A 202 5.02 4.09 -7.26
C ALA A 202 6.35 4.78 -7.61
N PHE A 203 7.36 4.33 -6.94
CA PHE A 203 8.68 4.94 -7.19
C PHE A 203 9.07 4.79 -8.67
N GLN A 204 8.96 3.57 -9.22
CA GLN A 204 9.40 3.35 -10.61
C GLN A 204 8.50 4.11 -11.61
N ILE A 205 7.21 4.26 -11.24
CA ILE A 205 6.33 5.04 -12.14
C ILE A 205 6.77 6.51 -12.13
N ILE A 206 6.97 7.01 -10.89
CA ILE A 206 7.37 8.44 -10.80
C ILE A 206 8.73 8.63 -11.46
N TRP A 207 9.60 7.70 -11.28
CA TRP A 207 10.95 7.84 -11.86
C TRP A 207 10.88 7.92 -13.39
N ARG A 208 10.07 7.06 -13.94
CA ARG A 208 10.02 7.04 -15.42
C ARG A 208 9.36 8.32 -15.96
N LEU A 209 8.34 8.77 -15.26
CA LEU A 209 7.69 10.02 -15.73
C LEU A 209 8.60 11.22 -15.51
N TRP A 210 9.34 11.19 -14.41
CA TRP A 210 10.24 12.31 -14.07
C TRP A 210 11.43 12.33 -15.03
N LYS A 211 11.96 11.21 -15.37
CA LYS A 211 13.16 11.19 -16.24
C LYS A 211 12.78 11.44 -17.70
N ALA A 212 11.52 11.10 -17.98
CA ALA A 212 11.07 11.38 -19.37
C ALA A 212 10.76 12.87 -19.55
N GLY A 213 10.69 13.62 -18.43
CA GLY A 213 10.47 15.09 -18.49
C GLY A 213 8.98 15.42 -18.66
N CYS A 214 8.09 14.39 -18.51
CA CYS A 214 6.65 14.65 -18.71
C CYS A 214 6.01 15.19 -17.43
N LYS A 215 6.60 14.76 -16.31
CA LYS A 215 6.08 15.29 -15.04
C LYS A 215 7.23 15.81 -14.17
N LYS A 216 7.15 17.07 -13.73
CA LYS A 216 8.32 17.71 -13.07
C LYS A 216 7.99 18.01 -11.61
N ARG A 217 6.74 18.41 -11.44
CA ARG A 217 6.36 18.69 -10.04
C ARG A 217 5.37 17.63 -9.54
N ILE A 218 5.91 16.83 -8.54
CA ILE A 218 5.17 15.59 -8.20
C ILE A 218 4.87 15.63 -6.70
N LEU A 219 3.59 15.24 -6.42
CA LEU A 219 3.20 15.16 -5.00
C LEU A 219 2.78 13.71 -4.69
N TYR A 220 3.52 13.18 -3.64
CA TYR A 220 3.19 11.83 -3.15
C TYR A 220 2.56 11.95 -1.75
N LEU A 221 1.38 11.34 -1.61
CA LEU A 221 0.64 11.50 -0.34
C LEU A 221 0.44 10.11 0.28
N ALA A 222 0.65 10.12 1.61
CA ALA A 222 0.39 8.87 2.36
C ALA A 222 -0.36 9.21 3.65
N ASP A 223 -0.76 8.20 4.34
CA ASP A 223 -1.65 8.42 5.51
C ASP A 223 -0.84 8.59 6.78
N ARG A 224 0.35 8.13 6.80
CA ARG A 224 1.09 8.22 8.09
C ARG A 224 2.51 8.74 7.82
N ASN A 225 3.02 9.35 8.93
CA ASN A 225 4.38 9.94 8.79
C ASN A 225 5.43 8.86 8.55
N VAL A 226 5.23 7.74 9.27
CA VAL A 226 6.26 6.68 9.13
C VAL A 226 6.30 6.17 7.68
N LEU A 227 5.18 6.23 7.07
CA LEU A 227 5.16 5.73 5.67
C LEU A 227 5.84 6.74 4.73
N ILE A 228 5.75 8.00 5.11
CA ILE A 228 6.45 8.99 4.27
C ILE A 228 7.95 8.95 4.56
N ASP A 229 8.27 8.92 5.80
CA ASP A 229 9.71 8.98 6.16
C ASP A 229 10.44 7.75 5.59
N GLN A 230 9.86 6.57 5.75
CA GLN A 230 10.53 5.34 5.25
C GLN A 230 10.61 5.34 3.72
N THR A 231 9.63 5.85 3.14
CA THR A 231 9.66 5.92 1.66
C THR A 231 10.81 6.82 1.18
N MET A 232 11.02 7.91 1.87
CA MET A 232 12.07 8.86 1.42
C MET A 232 13.47 8.26 1.63
N VAL A 233 13.61 7.49 2.70
CA VAL A 233 15.00 7.03 3.02
C VAL A 233 15.27 5.71 2.30
N ASN A 234 14.19 5.06 1.83
CA ASN A 234 14.45 3.76 1.17
C ASN A 234 14.16 3.85 -0.32
N ASP A 235 12.91 3.57 -0.72
CA ASP A 235 12.61 3.40 -2.16
C ASP A 235 12.84 4.71 -2.92
N PHE A 236 12.58 5.92 -2.25
CA PHE A 236 12.66 7.20 -3.02
C PHE A 236 14.03 7.83 -2.83
N ARG A 237 14.92 7.09 -2.27
CA ARG A 237 16.26 7.65 -2.00
C ARG A 237 16.91 8.15 -3.29
N PRO A 238 16.70 7.51 -4.36
CA PRO A 238 17.38 7.91 -5.61
C PRO A 238 16.95 9.30 -6.08
N PHE A 239 15.87 9.83 -5.62
CA PHE A 239 15.49 11.21 -6.01
C PHE A 239 16.40 12.24 -5.35
N GLY A 240 17.04 11.94 -4.32
CA GLY A 240 18.08 12.77 -3.69
C GLY A 240 17.59 14.19 -3.37
N LYS A 241 18.24 15.13 -3.91
CA LYS A 241 18.02 16.54 -3.50
C LYS A 241 16.77 17.10 -4.21
N ALA A 242 16.29 16.27 -5.04
CA ALA A 242 15.08 16.76 -5.75
C ALA A 242 13.82 16.57 -4.89
N MET A 243 13.97 15.85 -3.78
CA MET A 243 12.74 15.53 -3.01
C MET A 243 12.78 16.24 -1.66
N ALA A 244 11.56 16.53 -1.18
CA ALA A 244 11.44 17.16 0.15
C ALA A 244 10.06 16.83 0.74
N LYS A 245 10.11 16.83 2.08
CA LYS A 245 8.84 16.55 2.79
C LYS A 245 8.08 17.85 3.08
N LEU A 246 6.76 17.74 2.87
CA LEU A 246 5.92 18.93 3.17
C LEU A 246 5.50 18.88 4.64
N SER A 247 6.42 19.29 5.45
CA SER A 247 6.18 19.28 6.90
C SER A 247 7.00 20.40 7.57
N THR A 248 6.45 20.81 8.79
CA THR A 248 7.21 21.86 9.52
C THR A 248 8.12 21.22 10.57
N SER A 249 7.96 19.91 10.63
CA SER A 249 8.79 19.28 11.67
C SER A 249 9.76 18.26 11.04
N ALA A 250 11.04 18.68 11.25
CA ALA A 250 12.08 17.78 10.69
C ALA A 250 12.33 16.61 11.65
N LYS A 251 12.42 15.33 10.94
CA LYS A 251 12.77 14.18 11.79
C LYS A 251 14.09 13.56 11.31
N THR A 252 14.94 13.25 12.42
CA THR A 252 16.14 12.44 12.11
C THR A 252 15.79 10.94 12.20
N ILE A 253 16.12 10.33 11.03
CA ILE A 253 15.76 8.89 11.01
C ILE A 253 17.06 8.07 11.11
N GLU A 254 16.92 7.03 12.03
CA GLU A 254 18.06 6.08 12.10
C GLU A 254 17.82 4.89 11.15
N LYS A 255 18.80 4.67 10.31
CA LYS A 255 18.68 3.55 9.33
C LYS A 255 19.10 2.25 10.00
N GLN A 256 18.76 1.19 9.25
CA GLN A 256 19.06 -0.15 9.82
C GLN A 256 20.57 -0.34 10.01
N ASP A 257 21.25 0.36 9.24
CA ASP A 257 22.72 0.18 9.33
C ASP A 257 23.33 1.12 10.38
N GLY A 258 22.45 1.79 11.20
CA GLY A 258 22.93 2.60 12.35
C GLY A 258 23.23 4.05 11.96
N THR A 259 23.05 4.36 10.63
CA THR A 259 23.29 5.77 10.21
C THR A 259 22.00 6.58 10.33
N THR A 260 22.29 7.94 10.57
CA THR A 260 21.12 8.83 10.73
C THR A 260 21.03 9.79 9.54
N VAL A 261 19.75 10.04 9.18
CA VAL A 261 19.54 10.92 8.01
C VAL A 261 18.48 11.96 8.39
N ASP A 262 18.91 13.26 8.05
CA ASP A 262 17.88 14.32 8.22
C ASP A 262 17.05 14.48 6.94
N LEU A 263 15.76 14.59 7.23
CA LEU A 263 14.90 14.67 6.03
C LEU A 263 14.78 16.14 5.59
N PRO A 264 15.00 16.33 4.22
CA PRO A 264 14.80 17.70 3.72
C PRO A 264 13.31 18.11 3.82
N LEU A 265 13.15 19.40 4.27
CA LEU A 265 11.76 19.91 4.42
C LEU A 265 11.52 21.04 3.41
N ALA A 266 10.29 20.99 2.92
CA ALA A 266 9.97 22.04 1.92
C ALA A 266 9.26 23.22 2.59
N VAL A 267 9.01 23.03 3.88
CA VAL A 267 8.29 24.12 4.58
C VAL A 267 9.17 24.62 5.74
N ASP A 268 9.29 25.96 5.77
CA ASP A 268 10.11 26.48 6.88
C ASP A 268 9.23 26.77 8.10
N SER A 269 9.88 27.29 9.24
CA SER A 269 9.19 27.49 10.54
C SER A 269 8.09 28.55 10.42
N LYS A 270 8.22 29.41 9.33
CA LYS A 270 7.18 30.44 9.14
C LYS A 270 6.12 29.99 8.13
N ARG A 271 6.20 28.68 7.74
CA ARG A 271 5.22 28.00 6.86
C ARG A 271 5.34 28.52 5.42
N ARG A 272 6.46 28.97 5.10
CA ARG A 272 6.71 29.29 3.68
C ARG A 272 7.20 28.04 2.94
N ILE A 273 6.64 27.93 1.68
CA ILE A 273 6.94 26.66 0.97
C ILE A 273 8.07 26.92 -0.04
N ASP A 274 9.15 26.16 0.11
CA ASP A 274 10.20 26.15 -0.93
C ASP A 274 9.75 25.37 -2.17
N THR A 275 9.63 26.11 -3.29
CA THR A 275 9.02 25.47 -4.49
C THR A 275 10.14 25.00 -5.43
N SER A 276 11.40 24.98 -4.95
CA SER A 276 12.52 24.62 -5.85
C SER A 276 12.66 23.09 -5.95
N TYR A 277 11.88 22.37 -5.07
CA TYR A 277 11.97 20.90 -5.21
C TYR A 277 11.03 20.40 -6.32
N GLU A 278 11.31 19.13 -6.73
CA GLU A 278 10.48 18.59 -7.83
C GLU A 278 9.56 17.47 -7.32
N ILE A 279 10.03 16.85 -6.22
CA ILE A 279 9.21 15.76 -5.66
C ILE A 279 8.89 16.10 -4.21
N TYR A 280 7.54 16.15 -3.98
CA TYR A 280 7.06 16.52 -2.62
C TYR A 280 6.34 15.32 -2.00
N LEU A 281 6.66 15.09 -0.73
CA LEU A 281 5.93 14.03 0.00
C LEU A 281 5.24 14.64 1.23
N GLY A 282 3.99 14.14 1.37
CA GLY A 282 3.29 14.75 2.53
C GLY A 282 2.14 13.84 2.99
N LEU A 283 1.74 14.22 4.24
CA LEU A 283 0.55 13.53 4.80
C LEU A 283 -0.74 14.24 4.35
N TYR A 284 -1.73 13.30 4.21
CA TYR A 284 -2.98 13.97 3.75
C TYR A 284 -3.48 14.95 4.81
N GLN A 285 -3.36 14.61 6.07
CA GLN A 285 -3.93 15.42 7.16
C GLN A 285 -3.13 16.71 7.36
N ALA A 286 -1.92 16.52 7.00
CA ALA A 286 -1.05 17.70 7.25
C ALA A 286 -1.26 18.78 6.18
N ILE A 287 -1.74 18.35 5.03
CA ILE A 287 -1.83 19.37 3.96
C ILE A 287 -3.27 19.93 3.92
N THR A 288 -4.29 19.29 4.52
CA THR A 288 -5.68 19.78 4.47
C THR A 288 -6.01 20.53 5.76
N GLY A 289 -5.34 20.17 7.06
CA GLY A 289 -5.60 20.81 8.37
C GLY A 289 -7.10 21.09 8.58
N PRO A 290 -7.66 21.12 9.82
CA PRO A 290 -9.09 21.28 10.17
C PRO A 290 -9.62 22.66 9.79
N GLU A 291 -8.73 23.68 9.70
CA GLU A 291 -9.18 25.04 9.32
C GLU A 291 -8.55 25.44 7.97
N ASP A 292 -9.33 26.26 7.24
CA ASP A 292 -8.90 26.71 5.89
C ASP A 292 -7.51 27.35 5.93
N ARG A 293 -7.19 28.07 6.95
CA ARG A 293 -5.88 28.75 7.04
C ARG A 293 -4.74 27.76 7.24
N GLN A 294 -5.09 26.48 7.52
CA GLN A 294 -4.06 25.45 7.79
C GLN A 294 -3.90 24.51 6.59
N LYS A 295 -4.74 24.89 5.53
CA LYS A 295 -4.64 23.98 4.36
C LYS A 295 -3.43 24.38 3.50
N LEU A 296 -2.36 23.69 3.66
CA LEU A 296 -1.07 24.00 3.00
C LEU A 296 -1.19 23.87 1.48
N PHE A 297 -2.07 22.98 1.04
CA PHE A 297 -2.11 22.74 -0.42
C PHE A 297 -2.65 23.98 -1.15
N ARG A 298 -3.36 24.86 -0.47
CA ARG A 298 -3.90 26.07 -1.13
C ARG A 298 -2.81 27.12 -1.32
N GLU A 299 -1.76 26.86 -0.69
CA GLU A 299 -0.63 27.79 -0.92
C GLU A 299 0.04 27.52 -2.29
N PHE A 300 -0.25 26.36 -2.79
CA PHE A 300 0.21 26.11 -4.17
C PHE A 300 -0.88 26.50 -5.18
N SER A 301 -0.38 27.01 -6.30
CA SER A 301 -1.38 27.23 -7.37
C SER A 301 -1.97 25.91 -7.87
N PRO A 302 -3.29 25.90 -8.25
CA PRO A 302 -3.96 24.68 -8.73
C PRO A 302 -3.17 23.99 -9.85
N GLY A 303 -2.27 24.68 -10.58
CA GLY A 303 -1.52 24.08 -11.72
C GLY A 303 -0.07 23.79 -11.33
N PHE A 304 0.16 23.84 -10.11
CA PHE A 304 1.58 23.71 -9.70
C PHE A 304 2.05 22.28 -9.95
N PHE A 305 1.24 21.26 -9.53
CA PHE A 305 1.72 19.87 -9.65
C PHE A 305 1.28 19.28 -10.99
N ASP A 306 2.27 18.46 -11.56
CA ASP A 306 1.95 17.73 -12.81
C ASP A 306 1.41 16.33 -12.51
N LEU A 307 1.79 15.88 -11.24
CA LEU A 307 1.38 14.51 -10.87
C LEU A 307 1.13 14.44 -9.36
N ILE A 308 -0.02 13.72 -9.09
CA ILE A 308 -0.31 13.43 -7.68
C ILE A 308 -0.52 11.93 -7.53
N VAL A 309 0.30 11.41 -6.54
CA VAL A 309 0.13 9.97 -6.26
C VAL A 309 -0.39 9.82 -4.82
N ILE A 310 -1.45 9.01 -4.76
CA ILE A 310 -2.02 8.84 -3.41
C ILE A 310 -1.93 7.35 -3.04
N ASP A 311 -1.20 7.16 -1.95
CA ASP A 311 -1.11 5.78 -1.42
C ASP A 311 -2.27 5.47 -0.46
N GLU A 312 -2.94 4.30 -0.63
CA GLU A 312 -4.07 3.84 0.21
C GLU A 312 -5.28 4.77 0.08
N CYS A 313 -5.66 4.91 -1.28
CA CYS A 313 -6.74 5.87 -1.60
C CYS A 313 -8.11 5.25 -1.29
N HIS A 314 -8.27 4.57 -0.06
CA HIS A 314 -9.56 3.96 0.34
C HIS A 314 -9.77 4.11 1.84
N ARG A 315 -8.86 4.67 2.58
CA ARG A 315 -8.85 4.41 4.04
C ARG A 315 -9.18 5.71 4.78
N GLY A 316 -10.33 6.41 4.32
CA GLY A 316 -10.63 7.54 5.22
C GLY A 316 -12.13 7.61 5.54
N SER A 317 -12.50 7.72 6.95
CA SER A 317 -13.85 8.19 7.35
C SER A 317 -14.44 9.16 6.30
N ALA A 318 -15.76 9.20 6.10
CA ALA A 318 -16.40 10.20 5.21
C ALA A 318 -15.64 11.53 5.23
N ALA A 319 -15.04 11.93 6.34
CA ALA A 319 -14.30 13.21 6.48
C ALA A 319 -12.91 13.12 5.82
N GLU A 320 -12.24 12.02 5.92
CA GLU A 320 -10.92 11.82 5.28
C GLU A 320 -11.07 11.64 3.76
N ASP A 321 -12.19 11.02 3.42
CA ASP A 321 -12.53 10.96 1.99
C ASP A 321 -12.78 12.37 1.42
N SER A 322 -13.31 13.18 2.22
CA SER A 322 -13.54 14.59 1.79
C SER A 322 -12.22 15.37 1.72
N ALA A 323 -11.22 14.99 2.55
CA ALA A 323 -9.96 15.77 2.60
C ALA A 323 -9.10 15.49 1.35
N TRP A 324 -8.89 14.22 0.97
CA TRP A 324 -8.06 14.10 -0.26
C TRP A 324 -8.86 14.51 -1.50
N ARG A 325 -10.21 14.34 -1.50
CA ARG A 325 -10.96 14.81 -2.70
C ARG A 325 -10.76 16.32 -2.90
N GLU A 326 -10.70 17.01 -1.83
CA GLU A 326 -10.46 18.46 -1.97
C GLU A 326 -9.09 18.74 -2.61
N ILE A 327 -8.11 17.97 -2.17
CA ILE A 327 -6.76 18.18 -2.75
C ILE A 327 -6.79 17.81 -4.24
N LEU A 328 -7.44 16.67 -4.51
CA LEU A 328 -7.44 16.21 -5.92
C LEU A 328 -8.23 17.17 -6.80
N GLU A 329 -9.32 17.76 -6.21
CA GLU A 329 -10.12 18.70 -7.03
C GLU A 329 -9.35 20.00 -7.23
N HIS A 330 -8.63 20.44 -6.19
CA HIS A 330 -7.83 21.66 -6.35
C HIS A 330 -6.76 21.49 -7.44
N PHE A 331 -6.14 20.25 -7.53
CA PHE A 331 -5.09 20.04 -8.55
C PHE A 331 -5.66 19.20 -9.69
N SER A 332 -6.78 19.55 -10.21
CA SER A 332 -7.54 18.72 -11.17
C SER A 332 -6.80 18.61 -12.50
N ALA A 333 -5.90 19.59 -12.78
CA ALA A 333 -5.18 19.53 -14.09
C ALA A 333 -4.04 18.50 -14.04
N ALA A 334 -3.66 18.10 -12.80
CA ALA A 334 -2.55 17.13 -12.68
C ALA A 334 -3.05 15.71 -12.97
N THR A 335 -2.15 14.95 -13.52
CA THR A 335 -2.45 13.50 -13.53
C THR A 335 -2.46 12.93 -12.10
N GLN A 336 -3.49 12.05 -11.84
CA GLN A 336 -3.67 11.56 -10.45
C GLN A 336 -3.68 10.03 -10.47
N ILE A 337 -2.81 9.53 -9.60
CA ILE A 337 -2.70 8.05 -9.50
C ILE A 337 -3.11 7.66 -8.06
N GLY A 338 -4.20 6.85 -8.06
CA GLY A 338 -4.58 6.27 -6.75
C GLY A 338 -4.15 4.81 -6.65
N MET A 339 -3.57 4.50 -5.45
CA MET A 339 -3.19 3.09 -5.19
C MET A 339 -3.89 2.60 -3.92
N THR A 340 -4.39 1.34 -4.10
CA THR A 340 -5.11 0.84 -2.91
C THR A 340 -5.09 -0.70 -2.92
N ALA A 341 -5.19 -1.24 -1.69
CA ALA A 341 -5.30 -2.71 -1.57
C ALA A 341 -6.76 -3.17 -1.56
N THR A 342 -7.67 -2.29 -1.19
CA THR A 342 -9.09 -2.68 -1.04
C THR A 342 -9.98 -1.64 -1.74
N PRO A 343 -10.25 -1.95 -2.94
CA PRO A 343 -11.11 -0.94 -3.58
C PRO A 343 -12.54 -0.97 -3.02
N LYS A 344 -13.05 0.10 -2.40
CA LYS A 344 -14.40 0.11 -1.82
C LYS A 344 -15.43 0.53 -2.88
N GLU A 345 -16.56 -0.29 -2.97
CA GLU A 345 -17.67 0.12 -3.87
C GLU A 345 -18.91 0.46 -3.05
N THR A 346 -18.83 1.49 -2.21
CA THR A 346 -20.16 1.80 -1.63
C THR A 346 -20.80 2.97 -2.38
N LYS A 347 -22.29 3.17 -2.27
CA LYS A 347 -23.22 4.16 -2.86
C LYS A 347 -22.75 5.60 -2.56
N TYR A 348 -21.67 5.93 -1.61
CA TYR A 348 -21.35 7.32 -1.18
C TYR A 348 -19.84 7.53 -1.15
N VAL A 349 -18.99 6.37 -1.58
CA VAL A 349 -17.51 6.56 -1.57
C VAL A 349 -16.89 5.55 -2.54
N SER A 350 -16.78 6.05 -3.83
CA SER A 350 -16.17 4.94 -4.62
C SER A 350 -14.91 5.43 -5.33
N ASN A 351 -13.75 5.33 -4.68
CA ASN A 351 -12.48 5.51 -5.43
C ASN A 351 -12.64 5.17 -6.92
N ILE A 352 -13.51 4.21 -7.18
CA ILE A 352 -13.67 3.82 -8.60
C ILE A 352 -14.48 4.90 -9.34
N HIS A 353 -15.42 5.50 -8.60
CA HIS A 353 -16.16 6.60 -9.26
C HIS A 353 -15.23 7.76 -9.62
N TYR A 354 -14.33 8.02 -8.75
CA TYR A 354 -13.45 9.17 -9.06
C TYR A 354 -12.37 8.78 -10.07
N PHE A 355 -11.66 7.63 -9.90
CA PHE A 355 -10.48 7.30 -10.73
C PHE A 355 -10.89 6.44 -11.92
N GLY A 356 -12.13 5.83 -11.88
CA GLY A 356 -12.53 4.87 -12.94
C GLY A 356 -12.01 3.46 -12.65
N ASP A 357 -12.19 2.57 -13.64
CA ASP A 357 -11.74 1.17 -13.48
C ASP A 357 -10.20 1.11 -13.34
N PRO A 358 -9.79 0.21 -12.41
CA PRO A 358 -8.34 0.09 -12.26
C PRO A 358 -7.65 -0.33 -13.57
N VAL A 359 -6.48 0.24 -13.75
CA VAL A 359 -5.75 -0.14 -15.00
C VAL A 359 -5.00 -1.44 -14.75
N TYR A 360 -4.87 -1.78 -13.38
CA TYR A 360 -4.29 -3.10 -13.07
C TYR A 360 -4.66 -3.47 -11.63
N SER A 361 -4.85 -4.83 -11.48
CA SER A 361 -5.16 -5.32 -10.12
C SER A 361 -4.36 -6.59 -9.83
N TYR A 362 -3.85 -6.60 -8.64
CA TYR A 362 -3.17 -7.80 -8.14
C TYR A 362 -3.68 -8.10 -6.72
N SER A 363 -4.40 -9.26 -6.65
CA SER A 363 -5.20 -9.51 -5.44
C SER A 363 -4.40 -10.37 -4.45
N LEU A 364 -4.94 -10.39 -3.20
CA LEU A 364 -4.37 -11.27 -2.17
C LEU A 364 -4.39 -12.74 -2.63
N ARG A 365 -5.47 -13.09 -3.32
CA ARG A 365 -5.57 -14.48 -3.82
C ARG A 365 -4.45 -14.78 -4.81
N GLU A 366 -4.27 -13.85 -5.71
CA GLU A 366 -3.17 -14.10 -6.66
C GLU A 366 -1.81 -14.11 -5.96
N GLY A 367 -1.57 -13.19 -5.03
CA GLY A 367 -0.30 -13.14 -4.28
C GLY A 367 -0.02 -14.47 -3.56
N ILE A 368 -1.12 -15.09 -3.03
CA ILE A 368 -0.93 -16.36 -2.29
C ILE A 368 -0.67 -17.48 -3.31
N ARG A 369 -1.46 -17.45 -4.38
CA ARG A 369 -1.27 -18.47 -5.42
C ARG A 369 0.15 -18.44 -5.98
N ASP A 370 0.69 -17.26 -6.09
CA ASP A 370 2.01 -17.14 -6.76
C ASP A 370 3.14 -17.33 -5.74
N GLY A 371 2.73 -17.35 -4.43
CA GLY A 371 3.75 -17.69 -3.43
C GLY A 371 4.44 -16.43 -2.90
N PHE A 372 3.91 -15.29 -3.25
CA PHE A 372 4.53 -14.06 -2.74
C PHE A 372 3.89 -13.62 -1.41
N LEU A 373 2.66 -14.13 -1.17
CA LEU A 373 2.00 -13.77 0.10
C LEU A 373 1.66 -15.06 0.86
N ALA A 374 1.65 -14.85 2.17
CA ALA A 374 1.43 -16.03 3.03
C ALA A 374 -0.07 -16.40 3.03
N PRO A 375 -0.34 -17.69 2.96
CA PRO A 375 -1.74 -18.09 3.15
C PRO A 375 -2.21 -17.89 4.60
N TYR A 376 -3.60 -17.88 4.71
CA TYR A 376 -4.08 -17.68 6.11
C TYR A 376 -5.24 -18.64 6.38
N LYS A 377 -5.33 -18.88 7.70
CA LYS A 377 -6.49 -19.69 8.15
C LYS A 377 -7.36 -18.86 9.11
N VAL A 378 -8.67 -19.05 8.71
CA VAL A 378 -9.57 -18.29 9.61
C VAL A 378 -10.19 -19.27 10.62
N ILE A 379 -9.87 -18.87 11.92
CA ILE A 379 -10.49 -19.68 13.01
C ILE A 379 -11.52 -18.81 13.72
N LYS A 380 -12.74 -19.36 13.55
CA LYS A 380 -13.80 -18.56 14.20
C LYS A 380 -14.13 -19.17 15.58
N VAL A 381 -14.11 -18.25 16.60
CA VAL A 381 -14.43 -18.74 17.96
C VAL A 381 -15.76 -18.10 18.39
N HIS A 382 -16.71 -19.03 18.76
CA HIS A 382 -18.03 -18.51 19.18
C HIS A 382 -18.12 -18.51 20.72
N ILE A 383 -18.25 -17.32 21.23
CA ILE A 383 -18.46 -17.18 22.70
C ILE A 383 -19.97 -16.93 22.95
N ASP A 384 -20.51 -17.72 23.95
CA ASP A 384 -21.97 -17.75 24.20
C ASP A 384 -22.56 -16.33 24.20
N VAL A 385 -21.88 -15.38 24.93
CA VAL A 385 -22.47 -14.04 25.05
C VAL A 385 -22.40 -13.29 23.72
N ASP A 386 -21.42 -13.66 22.85
CA ASP A 386 -21.33 -13.00 21.51
C ASP A 386 -22.42 -13.52 20.57
N VAL A 387 -22.88 -14.78 20.88
CA VAL A 387 -23.88 -15.36 19.97
C VAL A 387 -25.28 -15.03 20.48
N SER A 388 -25.49 -15.10 21.81
CA SER A 388 -26.86 -15.00 22.32
C SER A 388 -27.13 -13.59 22.89
N GLY A 389 -26.12 -12.76 22.97
CA GLY A 389 -26.33 -11.42 23.56
C GLY A 389 -26.40 -11.49 25.10
N TYR A 390 -26.27 -10.35 25.69
CA TYR A 390 -26.30 -10.32 27.17
C TYR A 390 -27.45 -9.43 27.65
N ARG A 391 -28.32 -10.05 28.46
CA ARG A 391 -29.35 -9.21 29.11
C ARG A 391 -29.14 -9.22 30.63
N PRO A 392 -28.95 -8.02 31.27
CA PRO A 392 -28.66 -7.94 32.70
C PRO A 392 -29.86 -8.36 33.57
N GLU A 393 -29.57 -9.00 34.71
CA GLU A 393 -30.67 -9.31 35.67
C GLU A 393 -31.30 -8.02 36.21
N SER A 394 -32.57 -8.18 36.64
CA SER A 394 -33.28 -6.97 37.12
C SER A 394 -32.53 -6.34 38.30
N GLY A 395 -32.22 -5.01 38.12
CA GLY A 395 -31.64 -4.22 39.24
C GLY A 395 -30.11 -4.33 39.26
N LYS A 396 -29.56 -4.97 38.19
CA LYS A 396 -28.09 -5.08 38.16
C LYS A 396 -27.43 -3.71 37.98
N THR A 397 -26.42 -3.49 38.86
CA THR A 397 -25.73 -2.19 38.77
C THR A 397 -24.29 -2.39 38.29
N ASP A 398 -23.83 -1.38 37.66
CA ASP A 398 -22.44 -1.46 37.19
C ASP A 398 -21.49 -1.11 38.34
N ARG A 399 -20.14 -1.03 38.13
CA ARG A 399 -19.11 -0.83 39.16
C ARG A 399 -19.27 0.53 39.87
N ASP A 400 -19.97 1.36 39.25
CA ASP A 400 -20.18 2.69 39.90
C ASP A 400 -21.55 2.75 40.58
N GLY A 401 -22.18 1.57 40.59
CA GLY A 401 -23.46 1.51 41.34
C GLY A 401 -24.64 2.02 40.51
N LEU A 402 -24.39 2.23 39.17
CA LEU A 402 -25.51 2.68 38.31
C LEU A 402 -26.21 1.47 37.68
N GLU A 403 -27.54 1.60 37.69
CA GLU A 403 -28.31 0.46 37.15
C GLU A 403 -28.11 0.33 35.63
N ILE A 404 -27.93 -0.91 35.30
CA ILE A 404 -27.76 -1.18 33.86
C ILE A 404 -29.15 -1.35 33.23
N GLU A 405 -29.30 -0.60 32.13
CA GLU A 405 -30.62 -0.70 31.46
C GLU A 405 -30.95 -2.15 31.07
N ASP A 406 -32.14 -2.49 31.34
CA ASP A 406 -32.60 -3.85 31.01
C ASP A 406 -32.96 -3.95 29.51
N ARG A 407 -31.99 -4.27 28.78
CA ARG A 407 -32.21 -4.56 27.35
C ARG A 407 -31.18 -5.60 26.89
N LEU A 408 -31.46 -6.11 25.71
CA LEU A 408 -30.53 -7.12 25.18
C LEU A 408 -29.34 -6.42 24.47
N TYR A 409 -28.15 -6.77 25.09
CA TYR A 409 -26.93 -6.17 24.50
C TYR A 409 -26.28 -7.19 23.56
N ASN A 410 -25.66 -6.64 22.48
CA ASN A 410 -25.01 -7.53 21.50
C ASN A 410 -23.60 -7.03 21.19
N GLN A 411 -22.99 -7.57 20.10
CA GLN A 411 -21.56 -7.29 19.84
C GLN A 411 -21.32 -5.81 19.56
N ARG A 412 -22.36 -5.20 19.04
CA ARG A 412 -22.17 -3.76 18.76
C ARG A 412 -22.12 -2.93 20.04
N ASP A 413 -22.62 -3.59 21.11
CA ASP A 413 -22.64 -2.86 22.39
C ASP A 413 -21.39 -3.18 23.22
N PHE A 414 -20.85 -4.28 23.03
CA PHE A 414 -19.76 -4.71 23.91
C PHE A 414 -18.51 -3.86 23.68
N ASP A 415 -17.86 -3.39 24.80
CA ASP A 415 -16.61 -2.60 24.90
C ASP A 415 -16.78 -1.20 24.30
N ARG A 416 -18.14 -0.98 23.92
CA ARG A 416 -18.45 0.44 23.58
C ARG A 416 -19.38 1.03 24.66
N THR A 417 -20.44 0.30 24.82
CA THR A 417 -21.38 0.84 25.84
C THR A 417 -21.41 -0.06 27.07
N LEU A 418 -21.00 -1.32 26.85
CA LEU A 418 -21.06 -2.28 27.96
C LEU A 418 -19.82 -3.18 27.93
N VAL A 419 -19.18 -3.19 29.08
CA VAL A 419 -17.96 -4.05 29.17
C VAL A 419 -18.30 -5.27 30.04
N ILE A 420 -17.99 -6.41 29.46
CA ILE A 420 -18.19 -7.67 30.22
C ILE A 420 -16.81 -8.28 30.51
N ASP A 421 -16.34 -8.19 31.75
CA ASP A 421 -14.95 -8.59 32.11
C ASP A 421 -14.73 -10.08 31.87
N ASP A 422 -15.81 -10.82 32.15
CA ASP A 422 -15.63 -12.28 31.96
C ASP A 422 -15.39 -12.63 30.48
N ARG A 423 -16.01 -11.81 29.66
CA ARG A 423 -15.76 -12.03 28.23
C ARG A 423 -14.30 -11.76 27.87
N THR A 424 -13.68 -10.65 28.35
CA THR A 424 -12.26 -10.32 28.09
C THR A 424 -11.35 -11.43 28.63
N ARG A 425 -11.66 -11.92 29.81
CA ARG A 425 -10.81 -13.00 30.37
C ARG A 425 -10.93 -14.27 29.53
N LEU A 426 -12.14 -14.52 29.16
CA LEU A 426 -12.35 -15.73 28.34
C LEU A 426 -11.59 -15.61 27.01
N VAL A 427 -11.71 -14.46 26.40
CA VAL A 427 -11.00 -14.29 25.11
C VAL A 427 -9.49 -14.43 25.35
N ALA A 428 -8.97 -13.81 26.40
CA ALA A 428 -7.53 -13.94 26.68
C ALA A 428 -7.15 -15.40 26.90
N GLN A 429 -7.99 -16.07 27.59
CA GLN A 429 -7.71 -17.50 27.82
C GLN A 429 -7.69 -18.28 26.49
N LYS A 430 -8.65 -18.03 25.67
CA LYS A 430 -8.69 -18.76 24.38
C LYS A 430 -7.47 -18.45 23.51
N ILE A 431 -7.10 -17.19 23.50
CA ILE A 431 -5.92 -16.83 22.70
C ILE A 431 -4.69 -17.57 23.26
N THR A 432 -4.53 -17.55 24.59
CA THR A 432 -3.37 -18.23 25.21
C THR A 432 -3.40 -19.74 24.91
N GLU A 433 -4.56 -20.29 25.00
CA GLU A 433 -4.67 -21.73 24.65
C GLU A 433 -4.25 -22.00 23.20
N PHE A 434 -4.69 -21.12 22.40
CA PHE A 434 -4.31 -21.31 20.99
C PHE A 434 -2.79 -21.23 20.82
N LEU A 435 -2.15 -20.27 21.40
CA LEU A 435 -0.69 -20.13 21.24
C LEU A 435 0.05 -21.34 21.82
N ARG A 436 -0.48 -21.81 22.88
CA ARG A 436 0.19 -23.01 23.47
C ARG A 436 0.02 -24.23 22.57
N GLU A 437 -1.18 -24.35 22.04
CA GLU A 437 -1.43 -25.51 21.17
C GLU A 437 -0.61 -25.44 19.88
N SER A 438 -0.24 -24.21 19.57
CA SER A 438 0.58 -24.09 18.33
C SER A 438 2.00 -24.60 18.56
N GLY A 439 2.40 -24.89 19.86
CA GLY A 439 3.75 -25.41 20.18
C GLY A 439 4.77 -24.28 20.39
N ASP A 440 4.30 -23.02 20.15
CA ASP A 440 5.22 -21.88 20.35
C ASP A 440 4.43 -20.69 20.95
N PRO A 441 4.46 -20.57 22.28
CA PRO A 441 3.70 -19.53 22.97
C PRO A 441 4.33 -18.14 22.79
N MET A 442 5.50 -18.05 22.07
CA MET A 442 6.15 -16.72 21.88
C MET A 442 5.91 -16.21 20.47
N GLN A 443 5.00 -16.89 19.77
CA GLN A 443 4.71 -16.40 18.40
C GLN A 443 4.14 -14.97 18.46
N LYS A 444 4.73 -14.18 17.46
CA LYS A 444 4.24 -12.77 17.44
C LYS A 444 2.75 -12.73 17.06
N THR A 445 2.03 -11.88 17.92
CA THR A 445 0.57 -11.82 17.74
C THR A 445 0.09 -10.38 17.92
N ILE A 446 -0.71 -10.03 16.96
CA ILE A 446 -1.33 -8.70 17.14
C ILE A 446 -2.82 -8.89 17.46
N ILE A 447 -3.22 -8.20 18.58
CA ILE A 447 -4.65 -8.28 18.96
C ILE A 447 -5.30 -6.90 18.79
N PHE A 448 -6.31 -6.99 17.94
CA PHE A 448 -7.00 -5.71 17.70
C PHE A 448 -8.20 -5.57 18.64
N CYS A 449 -8.16 -4.36 19.43
CA CYS A 449 -9.26 -4.13 20.38
C CYS A 449 -10.12 -2.94 19.92
N VAL A 450 -11.30 -2.86 20.51
CA VAL A 450 -12.28 -1.85 20.08
C VAL A 450 -11.76 -0.43 20.36
N ASP A 451 -11.21 -0.23 21.58
CA ASP A 451 -10.63 1.10 21.90
C ASP A 451 -9.46 0.92 22.88
N GLU A 452 -8.91 2.10 23.33
CA GLU A 452 -7.67 2.06 24.16
C GLU A 452 -7.94 1.41 25.52
N GLU A 453 -9.10 1.72 25.94
CA GLU A 453 -9.41 1.09 27.25
C GLU A 453 -9.54 -0.44 27.13
N HIS A 454 -10.23 -0.93 26.11
CA HIS A 454 -10.29 -2.39 25.86
C HIS A 454 -8.90 -2.99 25.72
N ALA A 455 -8.03 -2.31 25.02
CA ALA A 455 -6.66 -2.85 24.83
C ALA A 455 -5.92 -2.95 26.17
N ALA A 456 -6.12 -1.94 27.03
CA ALA A 456 -5.44 -2.00 28.34
C ALA A 456 -5.95 -3.19 29.16
N ARG A 457 -7.26 -3.37 29.09
CA ARG A 457 -7.81 -4.50 29.87
C ARG A 457 -7.36 -5.84 29.27
N MET A 458 -7.45 -5.94 27.96
CA MET A 458 -6.99 -7.17 27.31
C MET A 458 -5.51 -7.45 27.60
N ARG A 459 -4.68 -6.41 27.60
CA ARG A 459 -3.25 -6.64 27.92
C ARG A 459 -3.11 -7.20 29.34
N GLN A 460 -3.80 -6.55 30.24
CA GLN A 460 -3.71 -7.06 31.62
C GLN A 460 -4.18 -8.52 31.70
N ALA A 461 -5.31 -8.79 31.09
CA ALA A 461 -5.82 -10.17 31.11
C ALA A 461 -4.81 -11.16 30.49
N LEU A 462 -4.15 -10.78 29.42
CA LEU A 462 -3.19 -11.69 28.76
C LEU A 462 -1.93 -11.85 29.63
N VAL A 463 -1.53 -10.76 30.32
CA VAL A 463 -0.36 -10.89 31.21
C VAL A 463 -0.69 -11.88 32.33
N ASN A 464 -1.88 -11.73 32.84
CA ASN A 464 -2.24 -12.62 33.96
C ASN A 464 -2.44 -14.07 33.47
N GLU A 465 -2.75 -14.24 32.19
CA GLU A 465 -2.97 -15.61 31.67
C GLU A 465 -1.63 -16.25 31.28
N ASN A 466 -0.59 -15.38 31.19
CA ASN A 466 0.67 -15.96 30.69
C ASN A 466 1.84 -15.52 31.59
N PRO A 467 1.87 -15.90 32.92
CA PRO A 467 2.91 -15.43 33.85
C PRO A 467 4.29 -16.01 33.50
N ALA A 468 4.35 -17.27 33.01
CA ALA A 468 5.65 -17.89 32.67
C ALA A 468 6.33 -17.14 31.52
N GLN A 469 5.47 -16.79 30.50
CA GLN A 469 6.08 -16.10 29.33
C GLN A 469 6.50 -14.68 29.72
N CYS A 470 5.80 -14.05 30.57
CA CYS A 470 6.13 -12.67 30.97
C CYS A 470 7.41 -12.65 31.83
N ARG A 471 7.59 -13.80 32.57
CA ARG A 471 8.86 -13.85 33.32
C ARG A 471 10.06 -13.96 32.36
N LYS A 472 9.77 -14.63 31.27
CA LYS A 472 10.88 -14.76 30.30
C LYS A 472 11.15 -13.43 29.58
N ASN A 473 9.98 -12.72 29.42
CA ASN A 473 10.16 -11.43 28.74
C ASN A 473 9.06 -10.46 29.20
N HIS A 474 9.59 -9.37 29.85
CA HIS A 474 8.59 -8.43 30.45
C HIS A 474 7.84 -7.68 29.37
N ARG A 475 8.33 -7.87 28.13
CA ARG A 475 7.67 -7.18 27.01
C ARG A 475 6.77 -8.19 26.27
N TYR A 476 6.44 -9.23 26.91
CA TYR A 476 5.68 -10.32 26.25
C TYR A 476 4.34 -9.77 25.75
N VAL A 477 3.66 -8.87 26.47
CA VAL A 477 2.43 -8.23 25.98
C VAL A 477 2.62 -6.71 26.07
N MET A 478 2.46 -6.13 24.95
CA MET A 478 2.64 -4.66 24.95
C MET A 478 1.44 -4.03 24.24
N ARG A 479 1.12 -2.99 24.90
CA ARG A 479 0.04 -2.20 24.25
C ARG A 479 0.65 -1.10 23.38
N ILE A 480 0.08 -1.10 22.17
CA ILE A 480 0.56 -0.02 21.27
C ILE A 480 -0.61 0.91 20.96
N ALA A 481 -0.61 2.20 21.64
CA ALA A 481 -1.73 3.13 21.32
C ALA A 481 -1.21 4.29 20.46
N LEU A 482 -1.89 4.55 19.36
CA LEU A 482 -1.52 5.57 18.34
C LEU A 482 -1.84 6.97 18.87
N GLY A 483 -1.17 7.40 20.06
CA GLY A 483 -1.17 8.85 20.43
C GLY A 483 -0.58 9.02 21.83
N GLY A 484 0.67 8.61 22.08
CA GLY A 484 1.41 9.11 23.27
C GLY A 484 2.46 8.09 23.71
N THR A 485 3.72 8.58 23.58
CA THR A 485 5.07 8.22 24.04
C THR A 485 5.16 6.72 24.34
N ALA A 486 5.25 5.79 23.27
CA ALA A 486 5.80 4.47 23.70
C ALA A 486 6.63 3.88 22.55
N THR A 487 7.98 3.71 22.83
CA THR A 487 9.13 2.78 22.67
C THR A 487 8.70 1.48 21.98
N GLY A 488 7.94 1.53 20.80
CA GLY A 488 8.01 0.29 19.99
C GLY A 488 7.21 0.46 18.69
N ILE A 489 7.95 0.82 17.64
CA ILE A 489 7.65 1.00 16.20
C ILE A 489 6.83 -0.19 15.70
N SER A 490 5.41 -0.07 15.55
CA SER A 490 4.68 -1.07 14.73
C SER A 490 3.96 -0.35 13.58
N THR A 491 4.20 -0.84 12.31
CA THR A 491 3.73 -0.77 10.90
C THR A 491 2.43 -1.56 10.73
N SER A 492 1.19 -1.20 11.34
CA SER A 492 -0.03 -1.80 10.77
C SER A 492 -1.08 -0.72 10.52
N PRO A 493 -1.87 -0.82 9.29
CA PRO A 493 -2.83 0.06 8.62
C PRO A 493 -4.25 -0.11 9.16
N SER A 494 -4.65 0.19 10.53
CA SER A 494 -6.10 0.41 10.82
C SER A 494 -6.26 1.02 12.21
N ARG A 495 -6.72 2.25 12.37
CA ARG A 495 -7.29 2.89 13.58
C ARG A 495 -7.75 1.85 14.60
N LEU A 496 -6.88 0.80 14.83
CA LEU A 496 -7.09 -0.20 15.90
C LEU A 496 -5.87 -0.18 16.83
N THR A 497 -6.15 0.22 18.16
CA THR A 497 -5.10 -0.02 19.18
C THR A 497 -4.74 -1.50 19.25
N SER A 498 -3.46 -1.83 18.92
CA SER A 498 -3.01 -3.25 18.87
C SER A 498 -2.04 -3.54 20.01
N LEU A 499 -2.16 -4.66 20.64
CA LEU A 499 -1.22 -5.15 21.67
C LEU A 499 -0.18 -6.08 21.03
N THR A 500 1.06 -5.86 21.27
CA THR A 500 2.12 -6.75 20.79
C THR A 500 2.74 -7.48 21.98
N LEU A 501 3.00 -8.78 22.08
CA LEU A 501 3.56 -9.59 23.18
C LEU A 501 5.10 -9.59 23.09
N ALA A 502 5.89 -8.78 23.98
CA ALA A 502 7.37 -8.82 24.11
C ALA A 502 7.78 -9.06 25.57
N PRO A 503 9.06 -9.50 26.11
CA PRO A 503 9.48 -10.09 27.37
C PRO A 503 9.72 -9.02 28.46
N SER A 504 9.60 -9.36 29.81
CA SER A 504 9.99 -9.60 31.18
C SER A 504 9.77 -8.36 32.02
N SER A 505 9.35 -8.49 33.64
CA SER A 505 9.58 -8.75 35.07
C SER A 505 8.76 -7.77 35.91
N LYS A 506 7.95 -8.20 36.97
CA LYS A 506 7.61 -8.62 38.35
C LYS A 506 6.63 -7.62 38.97
N ARG A 507 5.55 -8.01 39.82
CA ARG A 507 4.56 -8.55 40.77
C ARG A 507 3.79 -7.40 41.42
N PRO A 508 2.72 -7.57 42.34
CA PRO A 508 1.34 -8.02 42.28
C PRO A 508 0.37 -7.07 43.00
N THR A 509 -1.02 -7.10 42.84
CA THR A 509 -2.23 -7.76 43.39
C THR A 509 -3.43 -6.82 43.23
N HIS A 510 -4.75 -7.34 42.83
CA HIS A 510 -6.09 -7.93 43.02
C HIS A 510 -7.16 -6.96 42.51
N GLY A 511 -8.10 -7.38 41.57
CA GLY A 511 -9.15 -6.73 40.77
C GLY A 511 -10.52 -7.36 41.09
N TRP A 512 -11.66 -6.54 40.76
CA TRP A 512 -13.11 -6.41 40.65
C TRP A 512 -13.48 -5.86 39.27
N VAL A 513 -14.92 -5.66 38.61
CA VAL A 513 -15.68 -5.41 37.37
C VAL A 513 -16.38 -4.05 37.48
N ARG A 514 -16.70 -3.23 35.85
CA ARG A 514 -17.07 -1.82 35.74
C ARG A 514 -17.89 -1.58 34.48
N ARG A 515 -18.57 -0.30 34.48
CA ARG A 515 -19.19 0.44 33.37
C ARG A 515 -18.46 1.77 33.15
N ARG A 516 -18.35 2.23 31.77
CA ARG A 516 -17.72 3.51 31.38
C ARG A 516 -18.73 4.66 31.49
N PRO A 517 -18.30 5.87 32.16
CA PRO A 517 -19.22 7.02 32.13
C PRO A 517 -19.21 7.71 30.76
N SER A 518 -20.34 7.99 30.17
CA SER A 518 -20.75 8.87 29.06
C SER A 518 -20.20 10.29 29.22
N ALA A 519 -19.11 10.73 28.43
CA ALA A 519 -18.68 12.12 28.15
C ALA A 519 -19.87 13.09 28.18
N ARG A 520 -20.28 13.57 29.39
CA ARG A 520 -21.12 14.78 29.58
C ARG A 520 -20.36 16.02 29.11
N VAL A 521 -20.52 16.46 27.89
CA VAL A 521 -20.50 17.84 27.34
C VAL A 521 -20.95 18.84 28.41
N GLN A 522 -20.05 19.26 29.35
CA GLN A 522 -20.23 20.44 30.23
C GLN A 522 -20.36 21.72 29.39
N LYS A 523 -21.57 22.09 29.00
CA LYS A 523 -22.11 23.46 28.79
C LYS A 523 -21.91 24.33 30.03
N THR A 524 -20.71 24.98 30.19
CA THR A 524 -20.43 26.12 31.10
C THR A 524 -21.38 27.28 30.84
N THR A 525 -22.52 27.41 31.58
CA THR A 525 -23.29 28.58 32.03
C THR A 525 -22.54 29.34 33.14
N ALA A 526 -21.81 30.45 32.76
CA ALA A 526 -21.35 31.70 33.40
C ALA A 526 -22.46 32.33 34.27
N SER A 527 -22.44 32.02 35.57
CA SER A 527 -23.07 32.85 36.62
C SER A 527 -21.98 33.48 37.51
N THR A 528 -21.74 34.81 37.29
CA THR A 528 -21.55 36.10 37.99
C THR A 528 -21.83 35.97 39.49
N CYS A 529 -20.73 36.01 40.23
CA CYS A 529 -20.79 36.61 41.59
C CYS A 529 -19.45 37.31 41.88
N SER A 530 -19.43 38.66 41.70
CA SER A 530 -18.96 39.92 42.33
C SER A 530 -19.05 39.84 43.87
N SER A 531 -17.88 39.99 44.50
CA SER A 531 -17.70 40.90 45.65
C SER A 531 -16.21 41.10 45.93
N ALA A 532 -15.69 42.32 45.64
CA ALA A 532 -15.20 43.64 46.13
C ALA A 532 -14.31 43.46 47.36
N ARG A 533 -13.05 44.00 47.25
CA ARG A 533 -12.53 45.16 48.01
C ARG A 533 -11.00 45.16 47.94
N HIS A 534 -10.41 46.30 47.33
CA HIS A 534 -9.85 47.64 47.61
C HIS A 534 -8.34 47.55 47.84
N THR A 535 -7.59 48.36 47.02
CA THR A 535 -6.92 49.65 47.30
C THR A 535 -5.79 49.86 46.27
N ALA A 536 -5.97 50.93 45.42
CA ALA A 536 -5.61 52.37 45.34
C ALA A 536 -4.24 52.53 44.68
N LYS A 537 -4.24 53.24 43.55
CA LYS A 537 -3.72 54.63 43.47
C LYS A 537 -3.08 54.86 42.10
N GLY A 538 -3.79 55.70 41.27
CA GLY A 538 -3.30 57.07 40.95
C GLY A 538 -3.61 57.42 39.50
N TRP A 539 -4.74 58.21 39.36
CA TRP A 539 -4.96 59.65 39.04
C TRP A 539 -4.33 60.00 37.68
N ARG A 540 -5.23 60.32 36.73
CA ARG A 540 -6.03 61.29 35.95
C ARG A 540 -5.18 61.89 34.82
N PRO A 541 -5.77 62.22 33.74
CA PRO A 541 -6.01 62.62 32.34
C PRO A 541 -6.04 64.15 32.19
N PRO A 542 -6.19 64.75 31.01
CA PRO A 542 -7.34 64.89 30.11
C PRO A 542 -6.95 65.61 28.80
N SER A 543 -7.71 65.29 27.70
CA SER A 543 -8.65 66.29 27.13
C SER A 543 -8.48 66.36 25.61
N ILE A 544 -9.52 66.06 24.96
CA ILE A 544 -10.65 66.61 24.17
C ILE A 544 -10.21 67.92 23.50
N VAL A 545 -10.34 68.03 22.20
CA VAL A 545 -11.22 68.44 21.09
C VAL A 545 -10.51 69.55 20.30
N PRO A 546 -11.05 70.03 19.06
CA PRO A 546 -11.90 69.85 17.88
C PRO A 546 -11.43 70.72 16.70
N ARG A 547 -11.76 70.33 15.42
CA ARG A 547 -12.43 71.23 14.46
C ARG A 547 -11.89 70.95 13.06
N THR A 548 -12.79 70.68 12.06
CA THR A 548 -13.58 71.34 11.00
C THR A 548 -12.86 71.19 9.65
N SER A 549 -13.58 70.71 8.61
CA SER A 549 -14.37 71.15 7.44
C SER A 549 -13.46 71.30 6.21
N SER A 550 -13.81 70.69 5.10
CA SER A 550 -14.42 71.18 3.84
C SER A 550 -13.57 70.74 2.65
N GLY A 551 -14.16 69.95 1.73
CA GLY A 551 -14.76 70.24 0.40
C GLY A 551 -13.68 70.43 -0.66
N GLY A 552 -13.66 69.55 -1.70
CA GLY A 552 -14.10 69.75 -3.11
C GLY A 552 -12.89 69.83 -4.05
N HIS A 553 -12.86 68.93 -5.08
CA HIS A 553 -13.11 68.95 -6.54
C HIS A 553 -11.81 68.67 -7.30
N GLN A 554 -11.90 67.69 -8.21
CA GLN A 554 -12.07 67.59 -9.68
C GLN A 554 -10.73 67.17 -10.32
N THR A 555 -10.76 66.06 -10.95
CA THR A 555 -10.82 65.47 -12.31
C THR A 555 -10.32 64.02 -12.24
#